data_AF-A0A1F3TZJ5-F1
#
_entry.id   AF-A0A1F3TZJ5-F1
#
_cell.length_a   1.000
_cell.length_b   1.000
_cell.length_c   1.000
_cell.angle_alpha   90.00
_cell.angle_beta   90.00
_cell.angle_gamma   90.00
#
_symmetry.space_group_name_H-M   'P 1'
#
loop_
_entity.id
_entity.type
_entity.pdbx_description
1 polymer ?
#
loop_
_entity_poly.entity_id
_entity_poly.type
_entity_poly.pdbx_seq_one_letter_code
_entity_poly.pdbx_strand_id
1 'polypeptide(L)'
;MVLHLSLVILIISATLLASESEARIRMRKIKDTPKTCTVMKEDPLLSRPAKPVWSTERHSVVISNQVTLVNDLGVKVCSWNKDLFTEVADVNTFRFYIDEYKEVIYPHVDQKERGFVMFQAEFKDCVLGKKATTVRAEFPVCKKPKKKKKTSKKRTNKVIKKKKATTK
;
A
#
# COMPACT_ATOMS: atom_id res chain seq x y z
N MET A 1 21.22 49.35 -19.47
CA MET A 1 20.24 48.77 -18.53
C MET A 1 19.22 47.81 -19.17
N VAL A 2 19.11 47.71 -20.50
CA VAL A 2 18.08 46.88 -21.16
C VAL A 2 18.44 45.37 -21.18
N LEU A 3 19.73 45.01 -21.18
CA LEU A 3 20.20 43.62 -21.27
C LEU A 3 19.90 42.75 -20.04
N HIS A 4 19.78 43.34 -18.85
CA HIS A 4 19.50 42.58 -17.62
C HIS A 4 18.01 42.22 -17.50
N LEU A 5 17.12 43.04 -18.07
CA LEU A 5 15.68 42.79 -18.00
C LEU A 5 15.27 41.59 -18.88
N SER A 6 15.87 41.46 -20.06
CA SER A 6 15.61 40.34 -20.98
C SER A 6 16.10 39.00 -20.45
N LEU A 7 17.23 38.96 -19.73
CA LEU A 7 17.75 37.74 -19.09
C LEU A 7 16.81 37.24 -17.98
N VAL A 8 16.29 38.15 -17.17
CA VAL A 8 15.37 37.81 -16.06
C VAL A 8 14.05 37.23 -16.57
N ILE A 9 13.49 37.80 -17.65
CA ILE A 9 12.25 37.29 -18.27
C ILE A 9 12.44 35.87 -18.84
N LEU A 10 13.62 35.58 -19.41
CA LEU A 10 13.94 34.27 -19.99
C LEU A 10 14.10 33.18 -18.91
N ILE A 11 14.70 33.53 -17.76
CA ILE A 11 14.81 32.63 -16.60
C ILE A 11 13.42 32.33 -16.01
N ILE A 12 12.58 33.36 -15.84
CA ILE A 12 11.23 33.19 -15.27
C ILE A 12 10.37 32.30 -16.18
N SER A 13 10.35 32.56 -17.48
CA SER A 13 9.56 31.77 -18.44
C SER A 13 10.03 30.30 -18.54
N ALA A 14 11.33 30.03 -18.43
CA ALA A 14 11.85 28.65 -18.38
C ALA A 14 11.39 27.90 -17.12
N THR A 15 11.35 28.55 -15.95
CA THR A 15 10.89 27.92 -14.69
C THR A 15 9.39 27.63 -14.69
N LEU A 16 8.57 28.50 -15.28
CA LEU A 16 7.12 28.29 -15.42
C LEU A 16 6.81 27.11 -16.34
N LEU A 17 7.47 27.00 -17.49
CA LEU A 17 7.28 25.88 -18.43
C LEU A 17 7.72 24.53 -17.82
N ALA A 18 8.80 24.52 -17.04
CA ALA A 18 9.24 23.33 -16.32
C ALA A 18 8.18 22.86 -15.29
N SER A 19 7.58 23.79 -14.55
CA SER A 19 6.56 23.47 -13.54
C SER A 19 5.27 22.86 -14.13
N GLU A 20 4.85 23.29 -15.33
CA GLU A 20 3.70 22.72 -16.02
C GLU A 20 3.95 21.30 -16.53
N SER A 21 5.19 21.01 -16.95
CA SER A 21 5.58 19.66 -17.38
C SER A 21 5.58 18.66 -16.22
N GLU A 22 6.05 19.07 -15.04
CA GLU A 22 6.05 18.25 -13.83
C GLU A 22 4.63 17.99 -13.32
N ALA A 23 3.73 18.99 -13.43
CA ALA A 23 2.32 18.85 -13.09
C ALA A 23 1.56 17.87 -14.00
N ARG A 24 1.89 17.82 -15.30
CA ARG A 24 1.26 16.87 -16.25
C ARG A 24 1.67 15.41 -16.02
N ILE A 25 2.89 15.15 -15.53
CA ILE A 25 3.34 13.78 -15.21
C ILE A 25 2.57 13.21 -14.01
N ARG A 26 2.19 14.06 -13.03
CA ARG A 26 1.43 13.65 -11.84
C ARG A 26 -0.03 13.22 -12.10
N MET A 27 -0.56 13.42 -13.31
CA MET A 27 -1.98 13.17 -13.64
C MET A 27 -2.24 11.87 -14.41
N ARG A 28 -1.23 11.04 -14.66
CA ARG A 28 -1.49 9.67 -15.13
C ARG A 28 -2.10 8.89 -13.97
N LYS A 29 -3.36 8.47 -14.11
CA LYS A 29 -3.99 7.47 -13.22
C LYS A 29 -3.20 6.17 -13.34
N ILE A 30 -2.15 6.03 -12.55
CA ILE A 30 -1.49 4.75 -12.34
C ILE A 30 -2.55 3.84 -11.73
N LYS A 31 -2.74 2.68 -12.33
CA LYS A 31 -3.70 1.69 -11.84
C LYS A 31 -3.21 1.24 -10.46
N ASP A 32 -3.99 1.51 -9.42
CA ASP A 32 -3.69 1.04 -8.06
C ASP A 32 -3.31 -0.46 -8.11
N THR A 33 -2.17 -0.79 -7.51
CA THR A 33 -1.71 -2.17 -7.41
C THR A 33 -2.76 -3.01 -6.67
N PRO A 34 -3.01 -4.25 -7.11
CA PRO A 34 -4.03 -5.11 -6.54
C PRO A 34 -3.74 -5.42 -5.07
N LYS A 35 -4.78 -5.31 -4.24
CA LYS A 35 -4.73 -5.81 -2.85
C LYS A 35 -4.66 -7.34 -2.83
N THR A 36 -3.80 -7.88 -1.98
CA THR A 36 -3.49 -9.30 -1.83
C THR A 36 -3.60 -9.75 -0.37
N CYS A 37 -3.71 -11.07 -0.19
CA CYS A 37 -3.49 -11.68 1.12
C CYS A 37 -2.56 -12.87 0.94
N THR A 38 -1.33 -12.74 1.39
CA THR A 38 -0.30 -13.75 1.13
C THR A 38 0.81 -13.66 2.17
N VAL A 39 1.55 -14.75 2.31
CA VAL A 39 2.90 -14.67 2.87
C VAL A 39 3.75 -13.88 1.88
N MET A 40 4.37 -12.81 2.37
CA MET A 40 5.28 -11.96 1.61
C MET A 40 6.49 -12.78 1.17
N LYS A 41 7.03 -12.47 0.00
CA LYS A 41 8.22 -13.13 -0.52
C LYS A 41 9.42 -12.23 -0.32
N GLU A 42 10.57 -12.82 -0.05
CA GLU A 42 11.80 -12.05 -0.03
C GLU A 42 12.07 -11.50 -1.43
N ASP A 43 12.39 -10.21 -1.51
CA ASP A 43 12.71 -9.51 -2.74
C ASP A 43 14.22 -9.67 -3.01
N PRO A 44 14.65 -10.50 -3.98
CA PRO A 44 16.07 -10.77 -4.19
C PRO A 44 16.83 -9.55 -4.74
N LEU A 45 16.14 -8.55 -5.31
CA LEU A 45 16.77 -7.36 -5.88
C LEU A 45 17.04 -6.30 -4.82
N LEU A 46 16.16 -6.21 -3.82
CA LEU A 46 16.25 -5.21 -2.75
C LEU A 46 16.90 -5.75 -1.48
N SER A 47 16.81 -7.07 -1.25
CA SER A 47 17.36 -7.71 -0.06
C SER A 47 18.87 -7.75 -0.09
N ARG A 48 19.46 -7.51 1.08
CA ARG A 48 20.90 -7.66 1.34
C ARG A 48 21.07 -8.51 2.60
N PRO A 49 22.23 -9.15 2.83
CA PRO A 49 22.44 -9.98 4.02
C PRO A 49 22.14 -9.27 5.35
N ALA A 50 22.45 -7.97 5.45
CA ALA A 50 22.17 -7.15 6.64
C ALA A 50 20.81 -6.42 6.58
N LYS A 51 20.10 -6.50 5.45
CA LYS A 51 18.84 -5.79 5.21
C LYS A 51 17.88 -6.64 4.37
N PRO A 52 17.27 -7.69 4.94
CA PRO A 52 16.27 -8.46 4.23
C PRO A 52 15.01 -7.63 3.98
N VAL A 53 14.41 -7.81 2.80
CA VAL A 53 13.20 -7.11 2.36
C VAL A 53 12.18 -8.14 1.90
N TRP A 54 11.02 -8.15 2.55
CA TRP A 54 9.89 -9.01 2.19
C TRP A 54 8.81 -8.16 1.56
N SER A 55 8.37 -8.47 0.34
CA SER A 55 7.46 -7.61 -0.43
C SER A 55 6.23 -8.33 -0.96
N THR A 56 5.18 -7.54 -1.14
CA THR A 56 4.07 -7.74 -2.08
C THR A 56 4.11 -6.62 -3.11
N GLU A 57 3.15 -6.58 -4.03
CA GLU A 57 3.01 -5.46 -4.98
C GLU A 57 2.66 -4.12 -4.31
N ARG A 58 2.11 -4.11 -3.08
CA ARG A 58 1.71 -2.85 -2.41
C ARG A 58 2.50 -2.50 -1.16
N HIS A 59 3.09 -3.48 -0.48
CA HIS A 59 3.78 -3.23 0.77
C HIS A 59 5.10 -3.99 0.80
N SER A 60 6.07 -3.43 1.51
CA SER A 60 7.35 -4.07 1.77
C SER A 60 7.68 -3.95 3.25
N VAL A 61 8.11 -5.06 3.85
CA VAL A 61 8.73 -5.09 5.16
C VAL A 61 10.24 -5.06 4.97
N VAL A 62 10.88 -4.08 5.58
CA VAL A 62 12.32 -3.88 5.56
C VAL A 62 12.84 -4.14 6.97
N ILE A 63 13.71 -5.14 7.10
CA ILE A 63 14.38 -5.46 8.36
C ILE A 63 15.77 -4.82 8.30
N SER A 64 16.08 -3.94 9.23
CA SER A 64 17.42 -3.35 9.37
C SER A 64 17.71 -3.05 10.85
N ASN A 65 17.85 -1.77 11.21
CA ASN A 65 17.89 -1.32 12.60
C ASN A 65 16.51 -1.50 13.27
N GLN A 66 15.44 -1.34 12.49
CA GLN A 66 14.05 -1.52 12.89
C GLN A 66 13.35 -2.40 11.85
N VAL A 67 12.22 -3.00 12.25
CA VAL A 67 11.32 -3.68 11.32
C VAL A 67 10.32 -2.65 10.81
N THR A 68 10.37 -2.31 9.53
CA THR A 68 9.58 -1.20 8.97
C THR A 68 8.68 -1.70 7.85
N LEU A 69 7.39 -1.37 7.92
CA LEU A 69 6.44 -1.56 6.84
C LEU A 69 6.38 -0.28 6.00
N VAL A 70 6.61 -0.40 4.70
CA VAL A 70 6.48 0.70 3.73
C VAL A 70 5.44 0.33 2.66
N ASN A 71 4.77 1.32 2.09
CA ASN A 71 3.86 1.12 0.96
C ASN A 71 4.62 1.15 -0.39
N ASP A 72 3.87 0.99 -1.48
CA ASP A 72 4.31 1.02 -2.88
C ASP A 72 4.96 2.35 -3.29
N LEU A 73 4.61 3.44 -2.59
CA LEU A 73 5.22 4.76 -2.79
C LEU A 73 6.47 4.98 -1.94
N GLY A 74 6.91 3.97 -1.18
CA GLY A 74 8.05 4.08 -0.27
C GLY A 74 7.76 4.87 1.02
N VAL A 75 6.49 5.19 1.28
CA VAL A 75 6.07 5.88 2.51
C VAL A 75 6.01 4.87 3.65
N LYS A 76 6.61 5.24 4.79
CA LYS A 76 6.56 4.45 6.03
C LYS A 76 5.12 4.39 6.55
N VAL A 77 4.60 3.17 6.68
CA VAL A 77 3.29 2.87 7.27
C VAL A 77 3.46 2.60 8.76
N CYS A 78 4.31 1.62 9.11
CA CYS A 78 4.59 1.26 10.50
C CYS A 78 6.08 1.00 10.73
N SER A 79 6.51 1.07 11.99
CA SER A 79 7.87 0.75 12.40
C SER A 79 7.89 0.20 13.81
N TRP A 80 8.64 -0.88 14.01
CA TRP A 80 8.76 -1.59 15.27
C TRP A 80 10.21 -1.77 15.66
N ASN A 81 10.47 -1.74 16.97
CA ASN A 81 11.79 -2.09 17.48
C ASN A 81 12.07 -3.57 17.20
N LYS A 82 13.29 -3.86 16.74
CA LYS A 82 13.77 -5.21 16.45
C LYS A 82 13.77 -6.09 17.70
N ASP A 83 14.04 -5.50 18.87
CA ASP A 83 14.13 -6.20 20.15
C ASP A 83 12.84 -6.98 20.48
N LEU A 84 11.67 -6.43 20.11
CA LEU A 84 10.36 -7.06 20.31
C LEU A 84 10.24 -8.43 19.60
N PHE A 85 10.97 -8.62 18.50
CA PHE A 85 11.01 -9.87 17.77
C PHE A 85 12.07 -10.81 18.35
N THR A 86 13.22 -10.25 18.73
CA THR A 86 14.37 -10.99 19.28
C THR A 86 14.05 -11.69 20.60
N GLU A 87 13.10 -11.18 21.39
CA GLU A 87 12.55 -11.88 22.57
C GLU A 87 11.92 -13.25 22.24
N VAL A 88 11.49 -13.45 20.99
CA VAL A 88 10.84 -14.68 20.53
C VAL A 88 11.76 -15.53 19.67
N ALA A 89 12.40 -14.94 18.67
CA ALA A 89 13.35 -15.60 17.75
C ALA A 89 14.21 -14.55 17.03
N ASP A 90 15.26 -14.97 16.32
CA ASP A 90 15.97 -14.04 15.44
C ASP A 90 15.01 -13.42 14.42
N VAL A 91 14.99 -12.09 14.30
CA VAL A 91 14.08 -11.35 13.42
C VAL A 91 14.21 -11.81 11.97
N ASN A 92 15.38 -12.28 11.55
CA ASN A 92 15.62 -12.72 10.18
C ASN A 92 14.92 -14.06 9.86
N THR A 93 14.47 -14.79 10.88
CA THR A 93 13.71 -16.04 10.73
C THR A 93 12.21 -15.79 10.61
N PHE A 94 11.75 -14.58 10.92
CA PHE A 94 10.34 -14.22 10.78
C PHE A 94 9.94 -14.14 9.32
N ARG A 95 8.75 -14.65 9.04
CA ARG A 95 8.01 -14.40 7.82
C ARG A 95 6.83 -13.50 8.11
N PHE A 96 6.29 -12.92 7.05
CA PHE A 96 5.24 -11.91 7.18
C PHE A 96 4.05 -12.32 6.32
N TYR A 97 2.91 -12.59 6.94
CA TYR A 97 1.65 -12.73 6.22
C TYR A 97 0.93 -11.40 6.25
N ILE A 98 0.47 -10.88 5.12
CA ILE A 98 -0.22 -9.60 5.04
C ILE A 98 -1.64 -9.80 4.54
N ASP A 99 -2.61 -9.11 5.15
CA ASP A 99 -3.99 -8.98 4.66
C ASP A 99 -4.23 -7.51 4.30
N GLU A 100 -4.03 -7.17 3.03
CA GLU A 100 -4.14 -5.78 2.55
C GLU A 100 -5.60 -5.29 2.47
N TYR A 101 -6.58 -6.19 2.57
CA TYR A 101 -7.99 -5.81 2.62
C TYR A 101 -8.40 -5.34 4.02
N LYS A 102 -7.81 -5.94 5.06
CA LYS A 102 -8.01 -5.53 6.46
C LYS A 102 -6.94 -4.57 6.96
N GLU A 103 -5.86 -4.37 6.20
CA GLU A 103 -4.75 -3.50 6.58
C GLU A 103 -4.07 -4.00 7.86
N VAL A 104 -3.78 -5.31 7.87
CA VAL A 104 -3.16 -6.02 8.99
C VAL A 104 -2.00 -6.86 8.48
N ILE A 105 -0.91 -6.92 9.25
CA ILE A 105 0.23 -7.80 9.04
C ILE A 105 0.40 -8.74 10.22
N TYR A 106 0.83 -9.96 9.91
CA TYR A 106 1.01 -11.06 10.84
C TYR A 106 2.44 -11.58 10.74
N PRO A 107 3.40 -10.97 11.46
CA PRO A 107 4.73 -11.52 11.64
C PRO A 107 4.63 -12.87 12.35
N HIS A 108 5.31 -13.88 11.82
CA HIS A 108 5.25 -15.23 12.37
C HIS A 108 6.54 -16.01 12.18
N VAL A 109 6.74 -16.99 13.05
CA VAL A 109 7.88 -17.90 13.04
C VAL A 109 7.46 -19.28 13.53
N ASP A 110 8.00 -20.32 12.91
CA ASP A 110 7.82 -21.70 13.34
C ASP A 110 8.93 -22.09 14.33
N GLN A 111 8.56 -22.34 15.58
CA GLN A 111 9.46 -22.86 16.59
C GLN A 111 9.26 -24.36 16.68
N LYS A 112 10.16 -25.13 16.05
CA LYS A 112 10.09 -26.59 15.92
C LYS A 112 9.63 -27.34 17.18
N GLU A 113 10.02 -26.88 18.37
CA GLU A 113 9.68 -27.51 19.64
C GLU A 113 8.51 -26.85 20.41
N ARG A 114 8.19 -25.58 20.10
CA ARG A 114 7.23 -24.75 20.85
C ARG A 114 5.99 -24.37 20.04
N GLY A 115 5.91 -24.84 18.80
CA GLY A 115 4.84 -24.56 17.87
C GLY A 115 5.03 -23.26 17.11
N PHE A 116 3.95 -22.79 16.52
CA PHE A 116 3.91 -21.62 15.67
C PHE A 116 3.60 -20.37 16.50
N VAL A 117 4.44 -19.34 16.36
CA VAL A 117 4.23 -18.05 17.03
C VAL A 117 3.83 -17.01 15.99
N MET A 118 2.76 -16.27 16.28
CA MET A 118 2.25 -15.21 15.42
C MET A 118 1.89 -13.97 16.23
N PHE A 119 2.21 -12.81 15.68
CA PHE A 119 1.74 -11.51 16.13
C PHE A 119 0.70 -10.97 15.16
N GLN A 120 -0.12 -10.04 15.62
CA GLN A 120 -1.04 -9.28 14.78
C GLN A 120 -0.73 -7.80 14.93
N ALA A 121 -0.51 -7.08 13.83
CA ALA A 121 -0.31 -5.64 13.85
C ALA A 121 -1.19 -4.97 12.79
N GLU A 122 -2.08 -4.07 13.24
CA GLU A 122 -2.91 -3.24 12.35
C GLU A 122 -2.10 -2.04 11.85
N PHE A 123 -2.28 -1.67 10.58
CA PHE A 123 -1.51 -0.56 9.98
C PHE A 123 -1.84 0.79 10.60
N LYS A 124 -3.04 0.92 11.17
CA LYS A 124 -3.52 2.17 11.78
C LYS A 124 -2.85 2.44 13.12
N ASP A 125 -2.71 1.41 13.95
CA ASP A 125 -2.22 1.55 15.32
C ASP A 125 -0.70 1.32 15.39
N CYS A 126 -0.14 0.59 14.43
CA CYS A 126 1.28 0.23 14.39
C CYS A 126 1.79 -0.40 15.69
N VAL A 127 0.92 -1.02 16.48
CA VAL A 127 1.29 -1.77 17.69
C VAL A 127 1.38 -3.25 17.34
N LEU A 128 2.45 -3.89 17.78
CA LEU A 128 2.54 -5.36 17.75
C LEU A 128 1.58 -5.90 18.81
N GLY A 129 0.49 -6.53 18.38
CA GLY A 129 -0.53 -7.09 19.25
C GLY A 129 -0.04 -8.30 20.04
N LYS A 130 -0.95 -8.92 20.80
CA LYS A 130 -0.61 -10.05 21.68
C LYS A 130 -0.07 -11.23 20.87
N LYS A 131 0.97 -11.86 21.42
CA LYS A 131 1.55 -13.11 20.90
C LYS A 131 0.51 -14.23 20.97
N ALA A 132 0.21 -14.84 19.84
CA ALA A 132 -0.53 -16.09 19.75
C ALA A 132 0.45 -17.24 19.53
N THR A 133 0.28 -18.33 20.27
CA THR A 133 1.06 -19.56 20.08
C THR A 133 0.09 -20.69 19.76
N THR A 134 0.25 -21.29 18.59
CA THR A 134 -0.63 -22.35 18.08
C THR A 134 0.20 -23.54 17.63
N VAL A 135 -0.42 -24.72 17.53
CA VAL A 135 0.27 -25.94 17.06
C VAL A 135 0.56 -25.85 15.55
N ARG A 136 -0.25 -25.10 14.79
CA ARG A 136 -0.11 -24.91 13.34
C ARG A 136 -0.35 -23.46 12.95
N ALA A 137 0.15 -23.07 11.78
CA ALA A 137 -0.05 -21.77 11.17
C ALA A 137 -1.49 -21.57 10.70
N GLU A 138 -2.34 -20.97 11.56
CA GLU A 138 -3.72 -20.63 11.21
C GLU A 138 -3.80 -19.15 10.83
N PHE A 139 -3.61 -18.87 9.54
CA PHE A 139 -3.80 -17.52 9.01
C PHE A 139 -5.29 -17.23 8.77
N PRO A 140 -5.77 -16.02 9.05
CA PRO A 140 -7.15 -15.66 8.80
C PRO A 140 -7.48 -15.76 7.30
N VAL A 141 -8.67 -16.32 6.98
CA VAL A 141 -9.13 -16.45 5.60
C VAL A 141 -9.34 -15.07 5.00
N CYS A 142 -8.59 -14.78 3.93
CA CYS A 142 -8.76 -13.57 3.14
C CYS A 142 -10.09 -13.60 2.37
N LYS A 143 -11.01 -12.71 2.72
CA LYS A 143 -12.25 -12.50 1.96
C LYS A 143 -12.18 -11.15 1.27
N LYS A 144 -11.89 -11.16 -0.04
CA LYS A 144 -12.01 -9.96 -0.87
C LYS A 144 -13.44 -9.41 -0.71
N PRO A 145 -13.62 -8.14 -0.28
CA PRO A 145 -14.95 -7.58 -0.10
C PRO A 145 -15.70 -7.64 -1.42
N LYS A 146 -16.92 -8.20 -1.41
CA LYS A 146 -17.76 -8.28 -2.59
C LYS A 146 -17.98 -6.85 -3.12
N LYS A 147 -17.53 -6.57 -4.34
CA LYS A 147 -17.83 -5.29 -5.00
C LYS A 147 -19.35 -5.10 -4.97
N LYS A 148 -19.83 -4.04 -4.32
CA LYS A 148 -21.26 -3.67 -4.37
C LYS A 148 -21.62 -3.55 -5.85
N LYS A 149 -22.58 -4.35 -6.33
CA LYS A 149 -23.10 -4.22 -7.70
C LYS A 149 -23.57 -2.78 -7.84
N LYS A 150 -22.93 -2.00 -8.72
CA LYS A 150 -23.47 -0.70 -9.12
C LYS A 150 -24.82 -0.99 -9.76
N THR A 151 -25.91 -0.64 -9.07
CA THR A 151 -27.24 -0.67 -9.66
C THR A 151 -27.21 0.26 -10.86
N SER A 152 -27.17 -0.32 -12.05
CA SER A 152 -27.37 0.41 -13.30
C SER A 152 -28.75 1.05 -13.20
N LYS A 153 -28.80 2.36 -12.92
CA LYS A 153 -30.01 3.14 -13.15
C LYS A 153 -30.21 3.13 -14.66
N LYS A 154 -31.08 2.23 -15.15
CA LYS A 154 -31.65 2.32 -16.50
C LYS A 154 -32.15 3.75 -16.67
N ARG A 155 -31.54 4.50 -17.59
CA ARG A 155 -32.01 5.82 -18.01
C ARG A 155 -33.37 5.61 -18.68
N THR A 156 -34.45 5.83 -17.95
CA THR A 156 -35.78 5.85 -18.55
C THR A 156 -35.84 7.09 -19.44
N ASN A 157 -35.73 6.92 -20.76
CA ASN A 157 -36.02 7.99 -21.71
C ASN A 157 -37.50 8.36 -21.58
N LYS A 158 -37.79 9.42 -20.82
CA LYS A 158 -39.09 10.10 -20.88
C LYS A 158 -39.18 10.75 -22.26
N VAL A 159 -39.82 10.06 -23.20
CA VAL A 159 -40.28 10.66 -24.45
C VAL A 159 -41.32 11.70 -24.07
N ILE A 160 -40.91 12.97 -24.04
CA ILE A 160 -41.82 14.11 -23.92
C ILE A 160 -42.56 14.19 -25.26
N LYS A 161 -43.77 13.62 -25.32
CA LYS A 161 -44.71 13.89 -26.41
C LYS A 161 -45.07 15.38 -26.37
N LYS A 162 -44.47 16.18 -27.26
CA LYS A 162 -44.95 17.54 -27.55
C LYS A 162 -46.39 17.43 -28.07
N LYS A 163 -47.37 17.83 -27.25
CA LYS A 163 -48.71 18.13 -27.74
C LYS A 163 -48.59 19.36 -28.66
N LYS A 164 -48.89 19.17 -29.94
CA LYS A 164 -49.06 20.25 -30.91
C LYS A 164 -50.42 20.88 -30.62
N ALA A 165 -50.41 22.07 -30.04
CA ALA A 165 -51.61 22.91 -29.95
C ALA A 165 -51.81 23.55 -31.32
N THR A 166 -52.83 23.12 -32.05
CA THR A 166 -53.32 23.83 -33.24
C THR A 166 -54.33 24.85 -32.76
N THR A 167 -54.07 26.12 -33.03
CA THR A 167 -54.98 27.23 -32.76
C THR A 167 -55.45 27.77 -34.10
N LYS A 168 -56.74 28.11 -34.14
CA LYS A 168 -57.56 28.71 -35.21
C LYS A 168 -58.18 27.73 -36.20
#